data_AF-A0A7X7G1N7-F1
#
_entry.id   AF-A0A7X7G1N7-F1
#
_cell.length_a   1.000
_cell.length_b   1.000
_cell.length_c   1.000
_cell.angle_alpha   90.00
_cell.angle_beta   90.00
_cell.angle_gamma   90.00
#
_symmetry.space_group_name_H-M   'P 1'
#
loop_
_entity.id
_entity.type
_entity.pdbx_description
1 polymer ?
#
loop_
_entity_poly.entity_id
_entity_poly.type
_entity_poly.pdbx_seq_one_letter_code
_entity_poly.pdbx_strand_id
1 'polypeptide(L)'
;MGPDMDLSMSSTFKTVIIAFSILAGAMSLPLPGGAAGPAVQNKDEKANMEKANLHGDGIHDDAAAIQALLDSGISCVALPAPAKNYAIGRSLRLRSGQTLRLEPTTVIRLLPGSSCAMLVNDPAETNAHDIRLAGGIWDMDNANQGANPFHPEYASDTKYPYRKYGGEGYSTERFEKRYHLDTFLGCAIQFYGIRRLEIRDVTVRNPVTYGIQVGGLAYFTIENIRFDYEGPRPHRINMDGVHLDGPCKFGVVRNLQGTTYDDLLALNADDMASGPIESVAVDGIFANDCLRAVRLLSAESRVSDITIANVFGTFYSNPFEFSQYYATPKRGDFGRIVIRNVFVSCGSHPEKPAWEGRPLFVMNDKIDIEYLAIDNFHRDEALRAVPCFRIGKSVHIRALALSNISLRNRTGNPITFLDHEGVIDRLVANNLDVTEPKPASGAGTVGAFITDGSCPGLKF
;
A
#
# COMPACT_ATOMS: atom_id res chain seq x y z
N MET A 1 -16.56 75.87 41.90
CA MET A 1 -17.99 75.51 42.06
C MET A 1 -18.06 74.00 42.00
N GLY A 2 -18.28 73.33 43.14
CA GLY A 2 -18.59 71.89 43.15
C GLY A 2 -20.10 71.66 42.99
N PRO A 3 -20.64 70.48 43.34
CA PRO A 3 -20.00 69.15 43.35
C PRO A 3 -20.95 68.01 42.85
N ASP A 4 -20.45 66.77 42.92
CA ASP A 4 -21.16 65.51 43.22
C ASP A 4 -21.89 64.64 42.17
N MET A 5 -21.58 63.33 42.32
CA MET A 5 -22.40 62.11 42.08
C MET A 5 -22.70 61.72 40.62
N ASP A 6 -22.78 60.46 40.19
CA ASP A 6 -22.91 59.17 40.89
C ASP A 6 -22.53 58.02 39.94
N LEU A 7 -22.22 56.87 40.53
CA LEU A 7 -22.10 55.56 39.90
C LEU A 7 -23.50 54.99 39.60
N SER A 8 -23.78 54.53 38.36
CA SER A 8 -24.59 53.31 38.17
C SER A 8 -24.40 52.70 36.77
N MET A 9 -24.56 51.38 36.74
CA MET A 9 -24.17 50.43 35.70
C MET A 9 -24.88 50.59 34.36
N SER A 10 -24.16 50.26 33.28
CA SER A 10 -24.72 49.44 32.19
C SER A 10 -23.61 48.79 31.35
N SER A 11 -23.80 47.50 31.10
CA SER A 11 -22.98 46.58 30.31
C SER A 11 -22.69 47.04 28.88
N THR A 12 -21.49 46.76 28.34
CA THR A 12 -21.28 46.10 27.03
C THR A 12 -19.83 45.60 26.91
N PHE A 13 -19.70 44.37 26.39
CA PHE A 13 -18.58 43.64 25.76
C PHE A 13 -17.35 44.45 25.30
N LYS A 14 -16.13 43.92 25.08
CA LYS A 14 -15.40 42.66 25.31
C LYS A 14 -14.01 42.96 24.74
N THR A 15 -12.92 42.67 25.44
CA THR A 15 -11.62 42.36 24.82
C THR A 15 -10.82 41.56 25.85
N VAL A 16 -10.49 40.31 25.52
CA VAL A 16 -9.52 39.52 26.29
C VAL A 16 -8.49 39.01 25.29
N ILE A 17 -7.27 39.45 25.54
CA ILE A 17 -6.00 38.99 24.98
C ILE A 17 -5.67 37.65 25.65
N ILE A 18 -5.30 36.62 24.88
CA ILE A 18 -4.59 35.46 25.42
C ILE A 18 -3.38 35.17 24.54
N ALA A 19 -2.23 35.10 25.22
CA ALA A 19 -0.92 34.78 24.70
C ALA A 19 -0.76 33.28 24.39
N PHE A 20 0.02 32.97 23.36
CA PHE A 20 0.48 31.62 23.04
C PHE A 20 1.51 31.16 24.07
N SER A 21 1.21 30.06 24.77
CA SER A 21 2.18 29.26 25.51
C SER A 21 2.11 27.82 25.01
N ILE A 22 3.30 27.28 24.78
CA ILE A 22 3.57 25.90 24.36
C ILE A 22 3.11 24.95 25.47
N LEU A 23 2.21 24.02 25.17
CA LEU A 23 2.01 22.81 25.97
C LEU A 23 1.66 21.64 25.06
N ALA A 24 2.56 20.66 25.02
CA ALA A 24 2.24 19.30 24.63
C ALA A 24 1.16 18.74 25.56
N GLY A 25 0.14 18.09 25.00
CA GLY A 25 -0.87 17.37 25.79
C GLY A 25 -2.30 17.60 25.32
N ALA A 26 -2.73 16.85 24.31
CA ALA A 26 -4.13 16.43 24.18
C ALA A 26 -4.10 14.89 24.22
N MET A 27 -4.09 14.31 25.41
CA MET A 27 -5.29 13.77 26.06
C MET A 27 -6.18 13.01 25.07
N SER A 28 -5.79 11.76 24.83
CA SER A 28 -6.66 10.67 24.48
C SER A 28 -7.86 10.63 25.43
N LEU A 29 -9.07 10.78 24.90
CA LEU A 29 -10.26 10.37 25.61
C LEU A 29 -10.13 8.88 25.93
N PRO A 30 -10.39 8.45 27.19
CA PRO A 30 -10.31 7.04 27.53
C PRO A 30 -11.45 6.32 26.80
N LEU A 31 -11.08 5.38 25.93
CA LEU A 31 -11.97 4.28 25.56
C LEU A 31 -12.52 3.67 26.86
N PRO A 32 -13.80 3.29 26.93
CA PRO A 32 -14.31 2.59 28.10
C PRO A 32 -13.45 1.36 28.32
N GLY A 33 -12.74 1.37 29.46
CA GLY A 33 -11.89 0.28 29.91
C GLY A 33 -12.72 -0.95 30.20
N GLY A 34 -13.02 -1.72 29.15
CA GLY A 34 -13.10 -3.15 29.28
C GLY A 34 -11.67 -3.64 29.45
N ALA A 35 -11.27 -3.95 30.68
CA ALA A 35 -10.12 -4.80 30.90
C ALA A 35 -10.27 -5.99 29.95
N ALA A 36 -9.28 -6.22 29.09
CA ALA A 36 -9.11 -7.51 28.46
C ALA A 36 -8.87 -8.51 29.59
N GLY A 37 -9.96 -9.04 30.14
CA GLY A 37 -9.91 -10.27 30.90
C GLY A 37 -9.25 -11.31 30.00
N PRO A 38 -8.50 -12.28 30.58
CA PRO A 38 -7.92 -13.35 29.78
C PRO A 38 -9.05 -13.91 28.91
N ALA A 39 -8.81 -14.03 27.61
CA ALA A 39 -9.74 -14.70 26.72
C ALA A 39 -10.07 -16.02 27.40
N VAL A 40 -11.33 -16.19 27.80
CA VAL A 40 -11.82 -17.45 28.35
C VAL A 40 -11.79 -18.40 27.15
N GLN A 41 -10.62 -19.00 26.90
CA GLN A 41 -10.50 -20.12 26.00
C GLN A 41 -11.49 -21.15 26.51
N ASN A 42 -12.47 -21.47 25.70
CA ASN A 42 -13.42 -22.50 26.08
C ASN A 42 -12.61 -23.80 26.32
N LYS A 43 -12.95 -24.60 27.33
CA LYS A 43 -12.21 -25.85 27.63
C LYS A 43 -12.11 -26.75 26.39
N ASP A 44 -13.10 -26.68 25.51
CA ASP A 44 -13.16 -27.39 24.24
C ASP A 44 -12.17 -26.87 23.20
N GLU A 45 -11.86 -25.56 23.18
CA GLU A 45 -10.86 -24.96 22.28
C GLU A 45 -9.45 -25.42 22.66
N LYS A 46 -9.12 -25.39 23.96
CA LYS A 46 -7.82 -25.87 24.45
C LYS A 46 -7.64 -27.37 24.25
N ALA A 47 -8.69 -28.17 24.48
CA ALA A 47 -8.67 -29.61 24.28
C ALA A 47 -8.55 -30.02 22.80
N ASN A 48 -9.07 -29.21 21.86
CA ASN A 48 -8.91 -29.45 20.42
C ASN A 48 -7.50 -29.08 19.94
N MET A 49 -6.87 -28.06 20.52
CA MET A 49 -5.47 -27.69 20.23
C MET A 49 -4.46 -28.73 20.72
N GLU A 50 -4.66 -29.32 21.90
CA GLU A 50 -3.79 -30.39 22.44
C GLU A 50 -3.93 -31.73 21.67
N LYS A 51 -5.01 -31.91 20.90
CA LYS A 51 -5.22 -33.08 20.04
C LYS A 51 -4.66 -32.92 18.63
N ALA A 52 -4.44 -31.69 18.17
CA ALA A 52 -3.81 -31.47 16.88
C ALA A 52 -2.35 -31.89 16.99
N ASN A 53 -1.92 -32.84 16.16
CA ASN A 53 -0.55 -33.35 16.10
C ASN A 53 0.40 -32.29 15.50
N LEU A 54 0.46 -31.12 16.14
CA LEU A 54 1.34 -30.00 15.80
C LEU A 54 2.73 -30.30 16.36
N HIS A 55 3.71 -30.32 15.48
CA HIS A 55 5.11 -30.53 15.79
C HIS A 55 5.80 -29.21 16.17
N GLY A 56 5.67 -28.17 15.33
CA GLY A 56 6.29 -26.86 15.58
C GLY A 56 7.82 -26.91 15.71
N ASP A 57 8.46 -27.93 15.13
CA ASP A 57 9.91 -28.16 15.19
C ASP A 57 10.67 -27.64 13.95
N GLY A 58 9.93 -27.08 12.98
CA GLY A 58 10.44 -26.56 11.72
C GLY A 58 10.93 -27.62 10.73
N ILE A 59 10.59 -28.90 10.95
CA ILE A 59 10.97 -30.02 10.09
C ILE A 59 9.73 -30.76 9.60
N HIS A 60 8.80 -31.09 10.50
CA HIS A 60 7.60 -31.83 10.15
C HIS A 60 6.53 -30.89 9.55
N ASP A 61 5.80 -31.39 8.55
CA ASP A 61 4.72 -30.65 7.92
C ASP A 61 3.49 -30.57 8.86
N ASP A 62 3.28 -29.39 9.43
CA ASP A 62 2.18 -29.04 10.32
C ASP A 62 0.89 -28.70 9.55
N ALA A 63 0.91 -28.58 8.22
CA ALA A 63 -0.22 -28.07 7.45
C ALA A 63 -1.49 -28.91 7.63
N ALA A 64 -1.38 -30.23 7.78
CA ALA A 64 -2.54 -31.08 8.04
C ALA A 64 -3.15 -30.86 9.43
N ALA A 65 -2.32 -30.70 10.45
CA ALA A 65 -2.77 -30.45 11.81
C ALA A 65 -3.39 -29.04 11.94
N ILE A 66 -2.77 -28.02 11.34
CA ILE A 66 -3.31 -26.66 11.32
C ILE A 66 -4.63 -26.61 10.54
N GLN A 67 -4.69 -27.24 9.36
CA GLN A 67 -5.93 -27.28 8.58
C GLN A 67 -7.06 -28.01 9.33
N ALA A 68 -6.76 -29.09 10.06
CA ALA A 68 -7.77 -29.78 10.87
C ALA A 68 -8.35 -28.88 11.99
N LEU A 69 -7.53 -27.99 12.56
CA LEU A 69 -8.03 -26.98 13.51
C LEU A 69 -8.93 -25.96 12.81
N LEU A 70 -8.57 -25.48 11.63
CA LEU A 70 -9.40 -24.58 10.83
C LEU A 70 -10.72 -25.25 10.40
N ASP A 71 -10.68 -26.53 10.05
CA ASP A 71 -11.84 -27.31 9.60
C ASP A 71 -12.76 -27.73 10.77
N SER A 72 -12.33 -27.57 12.02
CA SER A 72 -13.10 -27.98 13.22
C SER A 72 -14.35 -27.15 13.49
N GLY A 73 -14.51 -26.01 12.81
CA GLY A 73 -15.60 -25.06 13.04
C GLY A 73 -15.31 -24.04 14.16
N ILE A 74 -14.11 -24.06 14.75
CA ILE A 74 -13.66 -23.02 15.68
C ILE A 74 -13.57 -21.68 14.95
N SER A 75 -14.20 -20.65 15.52
CA SER A 75 -14.23 -19.30 14.95
C SER A 75 -12.91 -18.55 15.13
N CYS A 76 -12.13 -18.86 16.16
CA CYS A 76 -10.82 -18.28 16.40
C CYS A 76 -9.78 -19.38 16.68
N VAL A 77 -9.02 -19.76 15.66
CA VAL A 77 -7.90 -20.69 15.81
C VAL A 77 -6.67 -19.89 16.22
N ALA A 78 -6.26 -20.03 17.48
CA ALA A 78 -5.00 -19.48 17.97
C ALA A 78 -3.94 -20.59 17.97
N LEU A 79 -2.85 -20.43 17.21
CA LEU A 79 -1.76 -21.40 17.26
C LEU A 79 -0.87 -21.12 18.48
N PRO A 80 -0.45 -22.15 19.24
CA PRO A 80 0.48 -21.95 20.34
C PRO A 80 1.85 -21.52 19.81
N ALA A 81 2.72 -21.04 20.69
CA ALA A 81 4.12 -20.79 20.31
C ALA A 81 4.81 -22.13 19.98
N PRO A 82 5.40 -22.30 18.79
CA PRO A 82 6.12 -23.51 18.44
C PRO A 82 7.47 -23.55 19.15
N ALA A 83 8.06 -24.74 19.28
CA ALA A 83 9.42 -24.89 19.83
C ALA A 83 10.47 -24.19 18.94
N LYS A 84 10.25 -24.16 17.62
CA LYS A 84 11.07 -23.43 16.64
C LYS A 84 10.22 -22.60 15.69
N ASN A 85 9.47 -23.26 14.82
CA ASN A 85 8.54 -22.67 13.84
C ASN A 85 7.58 -23.76 13.36
N TYR A 86 6.42 -23.37 12.84
CA TYR A 86 5.57 -24.29 12.09
C TYR A 86 6.08 -24.39 10.66
N ALA A 87 6.17 -25.62 10.14
CA ALA A 87 6.50 -25.83 8.73
C ALA A 87 5.25 -26.28 7.98
N ILE A 88 4.95 -25.68 6.83
CA ILE A 88 3.79 -26.06 6.02
C ILE A 88 4.21 -26.47 4.61
N GLY A 89 3.71 -27.61 4.14
CA GLY A 89 3.98 -28.12 2.79
C GLY A 89 2.95 -27.67 1.73
N ARG A 90 1.85 -27.05 2.17
CA ARG A 90 0.69 -26.68 1.35
C ARG A 90 -0.05 -25.47 1.93
N SER A 91 -0.85 -24.81 1.11
CA SER A 91 -1.69 -23.68 1.52
C SER A 91 -2.66 -24.05 2.63
N LEU A 92 -2.74 -23.18 3.64
CA LEU A 92 -3.81 -23.18 4.64
C LEU A 92 -5.02 -22.42 4.09
N ARG A 93 -6.23 -22.87 4.42
CA ARG A 93 -7.50 -22.29 3.94
C ARG A 93 -8.31 -21.76 5.11
N LEU A 94 -8.57 -20.46 5.09
CA LEU A 94 -9.51 -19.79 5.99
C LEU A 94 -10.92 -19.77 5.41
N ARG A 95 -11.91 -19.90 6.28
CA ARG A 95 -13.33 -19.85 5.93
C ARG A 95 -14.05 -18.64 6.51
N SER A 96 -15.25 -18.36 6.03
CA SER A 96 -16.07 -17.28 6.55
C SER A 96 -16.28 -17.35 8.07
N GLY A 97 -16.22 -16.20 8.73
CA GLY A 97 -16.37 -16.09 10.18
C GLY A 97 -15.17 -16.57 11.00
N GLN A 98 -14.04 -16.88 10.34
CA GLN A 98 -12.86 -17.43 11.00
C GLN A 98 -11.74 -16.41 11.20
N THR A 99 -11.07 -16.53 12.34
CA THR A 99 -9.84 -15.82 12.69
C THR A 99 -8.71 -16.83 12.87
N LEU A 100 -7.60 -16.64 12.17
CA LEU A 100 -6.33 -17.30 12.48
C LEU A 100 -5.45 -16.30 13.24
N ARG A 101 -5.05 -16.66 14.46
CA ARG A 101 -4.25 -15.81 15.35
C ARG A 101 -2.94 -16.49 15.75
N LEU A 102 -1.86 -15.74 15.64
CA LEU A 102 -0.52 -16.12 16.05
C LEU A 102 0.07 -15.04 16.95
N GLU A 103 0.98 -15.42 17.83
CA GLU A 103 1.86 -14.43 18.47
C GLU A 103 2.75 -13.75 17.42
N PRO A 104 3.10 -12.45 17.58
CA PRO A 104 3.88 -11.71 16.57
C PRO A 104 5.23 -12.34 16.22
N THR A 105 5.82 -13.11 17.13
CA THR A 105 7.12 -13.77 16.94
C THR A 105 7.00 -15.20 16.39
N THR A 106 5.79 -15.75 16.26
CA THR A 106 5.60 -17.11 15.75
C THR A 106 5.85 -17.15 14.26
N VAL A 107 6.77 -18.00 13.81
CA VAL A 107 7.07 -18.20 12.39
C VAL A 107 6.24 -19.37 11.85
N ILE A 108 5.57 -19.15 10.71
CA ILE A 108 5.15 -20.20 9.78
C ILE A 108 6.12 -20.11 8.60
N ARG A 109 6.79 -21.22 8.28
CA ARG A 109 7.71 -21.33 7.14
C ARG A 109 7.14 -22.27 6.09
N LEU A 110 7.22 -21.89 4.82
CA LEU A 110 6.89 -22.77 3.70
C LEU A 110 8.01 -23.79 3.49
N LEU A 111 7.68 -25.08 3.39
CA LEU A 111 8.66 -26.13 3.15
C LEU A 111 9.30 -26.00 1.75
N PRO A 112 10.56 -26.45 1.56
CA PRO A 112 11.22 -26.44 0.26
C PRO A 112 10.42 -27.17 -0.83
N GLY A 113 10.36 -26.56 -2.01
CA GLY A 113 9.71 -27.14 -3.19
C GLY A 113 8.18 -27.10 -3.18
N SER A 114 7.53 -26.61 -2.12
CA SER A 114 6.08 -26.54 -2.01
C SER A 114 5.43 -25.66 -3.08
N SER A 115 6.06 -24.54 -3.43
CA SER A 115 5.65 -23.64 -4.51
C SER A 115 4.15 -23.38 -4.54
N CYS A 116 3.60 -22.90 -3.42
CA CYS A 116 2.20 -22.50 -3.28
C CYS A 116 2.09 -21.26 -2.38
N ALA A 117 0.93 -20.59 -2.40
CA ALA A 117 0.63 -19.58 -1.38
C ALA A 117 0.59 -20.24 0.00
N MET A 118 1.01 -19.54 1.04
CA MET A 118 0.98 -20.05 2.41
C MET A 118 -0.45 -20.03 2.99
N LEU A 119 -1.22 -19.00 2.64
CA LEU A 119 -2.56 -18.77 3.16
C LEU A 119 -3.51 -18.25 2.09
N VAL A 120 -4.69 -18.86 2.01
CA VAL A 120 -5.77 -18.48 1.10
C VAL A 120 -7.14 -18.51 1.79
N ASN A 121 -8.17 -17.86 1.22
CA ASN A 121 -9.56 -18.19 1.57
C ASN A 121 -10.03 -19.44 0.82
N ASP A 122 -10.99 -20.18 1.39
CA ASP A 122 -11.56 -21.38 0.77
C ASP A 122 -12.18 -21.07 -0.60
N PRO A 123 -11.65 -21.63 -1.71
CA PRO A 123 -12.16 -21.35 -3.05
C PRO A 123 -13.58 -21.88 -3.30
N ALA A 124 -14.09 -22.74 -2.41
CA ALA A 124 -15.46 -23.20 -2.48
C ALA A 124 -16.49 -22.17 -2.00
N GLU A 125 -16.07 -21.11 -1.28
CA GLU A 125 -16.97 -20.09 -0.74
C GLU A 125 -17.22 -18.97 -1.75
N THR A 126 -18.45 -18.89 -2.27
CA THR A 126 -18.84 -17.89 -3.26
C THR A 126 -19.19 -16.52 -2.66
N ASN A 127 -19.35 -16.43 -1.34
CA ASN A 127 -19.68 -15.19 -0.61
C ASN A 127 -18.82 -15.07 0.66
N ALA A 128 -17.51 -15.24 0.55
CA ALA A 128 -16.60 -15.25 1.69
C ALA A 128 -16.74 -13.96 2.53
N HIS A 129 -16.83 -14.10 3.85
CA HIS A 129 -17.01 -12.94 4.73
C HIS A 129 -16.40 -13.12 6.13
N ASP A 130 -16.05 -12.00 6.79
CA ASP A 130 -15.54 -12.01 8.17
C ASP A 130 -14.30 -12.88 8.40
N ILE A 131 -13.34 -12.83 7.47
CA ILE A 131 -12.07 -13.54 7.56
C ILE A 131 -11.03 -12.62 8.20
N ARG A 132 -10.31 -13.14 9.21
CA ARG A 132 -9.28 -12.38 9.92
C ARG A 132 -7.97 -13.17 10.02
N LEU A 133 -6.86 -12.50 9.70
CA LEU A 133 -5.51 -12.94 10.02
C LEU A 133 -4.89 -11.95 11.01
N ALA A 134 -4.39 -12.46 12.14
CA ALA A 134 -3.71 -11.65 13.14
C ALA A 134 -2.37 -12.28 13.56
N GLY A 135 -1.29 -11.52 13.42
CA GLY A 135 0.02 -11.93 13.93
C GLY A 135 0.81 -12.90 13.06
N GLY A 136 1.99 -13.22 13.56
CA GLY A 136 2.91 -14.18 12.96
C GLY A 136 3.85 -13.61 11.89
N ILE A 137 4.91 -14.36 11.65
CA ILE A 137 5.88 -14.16 10.58
C ILE A 137 5.63 -15.24 9.53
N TRP A 138 5.26 -14.83 8.33
CA TRP A 138 4.96 -15.70 7.20
C TRP A 138 6.16 -15.72 6.26
N ASP A 139 7.01 -16.72 6.41
CA ASP A 139 8.25 -16.89 5.67
C ASP A 139 8.06 -17.88 4.52
N MET A 140 7.97 -17.37 3.29
CA MET A 140 7.75 -18.20 2.12
C MET A 140 9.03 -18.94 1.68
N ASP A 141 10.19 -18.65 2.31
CA ASP A 141 11.46 -19.31 2.03
C ASP A 141 11.77 -19.34 0.53
N ASN A 142 11.56 -18.20 -0.11
CA ASN A 142 11.59 -17.99 -1.55
C ASN A 142 12.83 -18.57 -2.27
N ALA A 143 13.98 -18.65 -1.62
CA ALA A 143 15.20 -19.28 -2.14
C ALA A 143 15.06 -20.79 -2.40
N ASN A 144 14.08 -21.44 -1.77
CA ASN A 144 13.79 -22.87 -1.87
C ASN A 144 12.45 -23.15 -2.57
N GLN A 145 11.84 -22.15 -3.22
CA GLN A 145 10.61 -22.30 -3.99
C GLN A 145 10.86 -22.23 -5.50
N GLY A 146 9.83 -22.50 -6.30
CA GLY A 146 9.87 -22.26 -7.73
C GLY A 146 10.21 -20.81 -8.07
N ALA A 147 10.87 -20.58 -9.21
CA ALA A 147 11.24 -19.24 -9.64
C ALA A 147 10.03 -18.33 -9.91
N ASN A 148 10.28 -17.02 -9.99
CA ASN A 148 9.26 -16.02 -10.29
C ASN A 148 8.56 -16.34 -11.64
N PRO A 149 7.24 -16.63 -11.63
CA PRO A 149 6.51 -17.06 -12.81
C PRO A 149 6.21 -15.94 -13.81
N PHE A 150 6.43 -14.67 -13.45
CA PHE A 150 6.17 -13.50 -14.29
C PHE A 150 7.36 -13.09 -15.16
N HIS A 151 8.53 -13.69 -14.99
CA HIS A 151 9.74 -13.24 -15.70
C HIS A 151 10.35 -14.29 -16.63
N PRO A 152 10.49 -14.01 -17.94
CA PRO A 152 10.90 -14.99 -18.94
C PRO A 152 12.34 -15.48 -18.77
N GLU A 153 13.23 -14.65 -18.23
CA GLU A 153 14.63 -15.03 -17.99
C GLU A 153 14.78 -16.16 -16.94
N TYR A 154 13.74 -16.42 -16.15
CA TYR A 154 13.78 -17.35 -15.01
C TYR A 154 12.70 -18.43 -15.07
N ALA A 155 11.76 -18.31 -16.00
CA ALA A 155 10.69 -19.27 -16.21
C ALA A 155 11.13 -20.53 -16.99
N SER A 156 12.39 -20.61 -17.43
CA SER A 156 12.97 -21.85 -17.98
C SER A 156 13.34 -22.87 -16.91
N ASP A 157 13.38 -22.46 -15.62
CA ASP A 157 13.74 -23.32 -14.48
C ASP A 157 12.49 -23.79 -13.69
N THR A 158 11.29 -23.47 -14.18
CA THR A 158 10.02 -23.84 -13.53
C THR A 158 9.34 -25.01 -14.22
N LYS A 159 8.85 -25.97 -13.43
CA LYS A 159 7.86 -26.99 -13.85
C LYS A 159 6.52 -26.36 -14.30
N TYR A 160 6.34 -25.07 -14.02
CA TYR A 160 5.16 -24.27 -14.34
C TYR A 160 5.48 -23.38 -15.54
N PRO A 161 4.74 -23.48 -16.66
CA PRO A 161 5.08 -22.76 -17.88
C PRO A 161 5.05 -21.25 -17.65
N TYR A 162 6.06 -20.54 -18.17
CA TYR A 162 5.98 -19.11 -18.43
C TYR A 162 4.64 -18.80 -19.08
N ARG A 163 3.72 -18.16 -18.35
CA ARG A 163 2.59 -17.51 -19.01
C ARG A 163 3.13 -16.19 -19.48
N LYS A 164 3.33 -16.08 -20.79
CA LYS A 164 3.43 -14.77 -21.46
C LYS A 164 2.10 -14.04 -21.23
N TYR A 165 1.98 -13.36 -20.11
CA TYR A 165 1.04 -12.26 -19.97
C TYR A 165 1.59 -11.17 -20.90
N GLY A 166 1.16 -11.17 -22.17
CA GLY A 166 1.69 -10.21 -23.16
C GLY A 166 1.65 -10.61 -24.62
N GLY A 167 1.02 -11.72 -25.01
CA GLY A 167 0.79 -12.02 -26.43
C GLY A 167 -0.46 -11.28 -26.93
N GLU A 168 -0.38 -10.68 -28.12
CA GLU A 168 -1.51 -10.07 -28.84
C GLU A 168 -2.80 -10.88 -28.68
N GLY A 169 -3.80 -10.31 -28.02
CA GLY A 169 -5.06 -11.00 -27.68
C GLY A 169 -5.39 -11.12 -26.19
N TYR A 170 -5.10 -10.08 -25.40
CA TYR A 170 -5.72 -9.92 -24.08
C TYR A 170 -7.23 -9.76 -24.25
N SER A 171 -8.00 -10.82 -24.04
CA SER A 171 -9.46 -10.72 -23.93
C SER A 171 -9.82 -10.41 -22.49
N THR A 172 -10.58 -9.32 -22.31
CA THR A 172 -11.20 -8.91 -21.04
C THR A 172 -12.11 -9.99 -20.43
N GLU A 173 -12.57 -10.95 -21.24
CA GLU A 173 -13.43 -12.07 -20.83
C GLU A 173 -12.78 -13.09 -19.87
N ARG A 174 -11.46 -13.04 -19.60
CA ARG A 174 -10.75 -14.13 -18.90
C ARG A 174 -10.50 -13.93 -17.39
N PHE A 175 -10.66 -12.73 -16.85
CA PHE A 175 -10.27 -12.44 -15.46
C PHE A 175 -11.43 -12.37 -14.45
N GLU A 176 -12.66 -12.15 -14.92
CA GLU A 176 -13.87 -12.11 -14.07
C GLU A 176 -14.17 -13.43 -13.30
N LYS A 177 -13.50 -14.53 -13.65
CA LYS A 177 -13.74 -15.87 -13.09
C LYS A 177 -12.60 -16.46 -12.25
N ARG A 178 -11.52 -15.71 -11.97
CA ARG A 178 -10.32 -16.30 -11.33
C ARG A 178 -9.86 -15.55 -10.08
N TYR A 179 -10.71 -15.56 -9.06
CA TYR A 179 -10.27 -15.30 -7.69
C TYR A 179 -9.40 -16.44 -7.10
N HIS A 180 -9.36 -17.60 -7.76
CA HIS A 180 -8.58 -18.76 -7.33
C HIS A 180 -7.76 -19.26 -8.50
N LEU A 181 -6.51 -18.80 -8.58
CA LEU A 181 -5.54 -19.38 -9.49
C LEU A 181 -4.96 -20.62 -8.81
N ASP A 182 -5.30 -21.82 -9.29
CA ASP A 182 -4.63 -23.10 -8.93
C ASP A 182 -3.17 -23.15 -9.46
N THR A 183 -2.57 -21.97 -9.69
CA THR A 183 -1.24 -21.79 -10.28
C THR A 183 -0.36 -21.06 -9.29
N PHE A 184 0.86 -21.56 -9.10
CA PHE A 184 1.87 -20.87 -8.31
C PHE A 184 2.17 -19.48 -8.91
N LEU A 185 1.90 -18.42 -8.14
CA LEU A 185 2.21 -17.03 -8.50
C LEU A 185 3.44 -16.48 -7.77
N GLY A 186 3.97 -17.20 -6.79
CA GLY A 186 5.02 -16.72 -5.91
C GLY A 186 4.57 -15.80 -4.78
N CYS A 187 3.26 -15.63 -4.59
CA CYS A 187 2.71 -14.79 -3.52
C CYS A 187 2.64 -15.54 -2.18
N ALA A 188 2.94 -14.88 -1.06
CA ALA A 188 2.89 -15.53 0.25
C ALA A 188 1.45 -15.67 0.78
N ILE A 189 0.66 -14.59 0.75
CA ILE A 189 -0.74 -14.58 1.23
C ILE A 189 -1.65 -14.12 0.09
N GLN A 190 -2.78 -14.83 -0.12
CA GLN A 190 -3.76 -14.49 -1.16
C GLN A 190 -5.19 -14.49 -0.63
N PHE A 191 -5.94 -13.41 -0.80
CA PHE A 191 -7.35 -13.37 -0.41
C PHE A 191 -8.23 -12.67 -1.45
N TYR A 192 -9.34 -13.31 -1.81
CA TYR A 192 -10.17 -12.80 -2.88
C TYR A 192 -11.67 -12.92 -2.62
N GLY A 193 -12.43 -11.92 -3.07
CA GLY A 193 -13.90 -11.95 -3.05
C GLY A 193 -14.48 -11.86 -1.64
N ILE A 194 -13.79 -11.18 -0.71
CA ILE A 194 -14.15 -11.18 0.71
C ILE A 194 -14.84 -9.88 1.10
N ARG A 195 -15.95 -10.01 1.82
CA ARG A 195 -16.57 -8.92 2.59
C ARG A 195 -16.09 -8.95 4.04
N ARG A 196 -15.54 -7.85 4.58
CA ARG A 196 -14.97 -7.81 5.94
C ARG A 196 -13.74 -8.71 6.10
N LEU A 197 -12.69 -8.38 5.34
CA LEU A 197 -11.34 -8.93 5.52
C LEU A 197 -10.55 -8.06 6.50
N GLU A 198 -9.88 -8.70 7.46
CA GLU A 198 -8.88 -8.07 8.33
C GLU A 198 -7.55 -8.82 8.22
N ILE A 199 -6.47 -8.10 7.91
CA ILE A 199 -5.11 -8.60 8.04
C ILE A 199 -4.36 -7.63 8.95
N ARG A 200 -3.89 -8.10 10.10
CA ARG A 200 -3.18 -7.23 11.04
C ARG A 200 -2.00 -7.86 11.74
N ASP A 201 -1.02 -7.00 12.08
CA ASP A 201 0.13 -7.34 12.93
C ASP A 201 0.99 -8.47 12.32
N VAL A 202 1.03 -8.56 10.99
CA VAL A 202 1.71 -9.61 10.23
C VAL A 202 3.08 -9.14 9.77
N THR A 203 4.09 -10.01 9.86
CA THR A 203 5.32 -9.87 9.09
C THR A 203 5.29 -10.82 7.89
N VAL A 204 5.48 -10.31 6.68
CA VAL A 204 5.70 -11.14 5.50
C VAL A 204 7.19 -11.15 5.19
N ARG A 205 7.76 -12.35 5.12
CA ARG A 205 9.18 -12.56 4.91
C ARG A 205 9.40 -13.34 3.63
N ASN A 206 10.37 -12.87 2.85
CA ASN A 206 10.92 -13.58 1.71
C ASN A 206 9.85 -14.22 0.80
N PRO A 207 8.89 -13.46 0.21
CA PRO A 207 8.01 -13.97 -0.84
C PRO A 207 8.78 -14.17 -2.16
N VAL A 208 8.21 -14.91 -3.11
CA VAL A 208 8.82 -15.05 -4.44
C VAL A 208 8.45 -13.89 -5.36
N THR A 209 7.22 -13.40 -5.24
CA THR A 209 6.70 -12.19 -5.87
C THR A 209 6.05 -11.35 -4.76
N TYR A 210 4.74 -11.15 -4.81
CA TYR A 210 3.99 -10.29 -3.90
C TYR A 210 3.93 -10.85 -2.48
N GLY A 211 4.08 -10.00 -1.47
CA GLY A 211 3.90 -10.41 -0.08
C GLY A 211 2.43 -10.79 0.20
N ILE A 212 1.54 -9.86 -0.07
CA ILE A 212 0.09 -10.01 0.12
C ILE A 212 -0.59 -9.61 -1.17
N GLN A 213 -1.30 -10.54 -1.82
CA GLN A 213 -2.14 -10.24 -2.97
C GLN A 213 -3.62 -10.38 -2.59
N VAL A 214 -4.42 -9.36 -2.84
CA VAL A 214 -5.85 -9.41 -2.54
C VAL A 214 -6.67 -8.75 -3.63
N GLY A 215 -7.94 -9.16 -3.79
CA GLY A 215 -8.83 -8.50 -4.73
C GLY A 215 -10.30 -8.83 -4.53
N GLY A 216 -11.20 -8.09 -5.18
CA GLY A 216 -12.64 -8.32 -4.99
C GLY A 216 -13.12 -7.99 -3.56
N LEU A 217 -12.54 -6.99 -2.90
CA LEU A 217 -12.79 -6.72 -1.47
C LEU A 217 -13.88 -5.69 -1.22
N ALA A 218 -14.64 -5.87 -0.13
CA ALA A 218 -15.52 -4.84 0.40
C ALA A 218 -15.41 -4.76 1.93
N TYR A 219 -15.29 -3.54 2.47
CA TYR A 219 -15.12 -3.30 3.91
C TYR A 219 -13.88 -4.01 4.47
N PHE A 220 -12.68 -3.59 4.08
CA PHE A 220 -11.45 -4.29 4.44
C PHE A 220 -10.50 -3.44 5.28
N THR A 221 -9.69 -4.10 6.11
CA THR A 221 -8.60 -3.48 6.88
C THR A 221 -7.31 -4.29 6.69
N ILE A 222 -6.24 -3.62 6.29
CA ILE A 222 -4.89 -4.18 6.23
C ILE A 222 -4.00 -3.24 7.03
N GLU A 223 -3.55 -3.65 8.22
CA GLU A 223 -2.81 -2.75 9.10
C GLU A 223 -1.63 -3.39 9.84
N ASN A 224 -0.63 -2.56 10.17
CA ASN A 224 0.56 -2.97 10.92
C ASN A 224 1.29 -4.14 10.24
N ILE A 225 1.62 -3.98 8.96
CA ILE A 225 2.30 -5.02 8.17
C ILE A 225 3.77 -4.68 8.02
N ARG A 226 4.64 -5.64 8.37
CA ARG A 226 6.09 -5.54 8.15
C ARG A 226 6.52 -6.39 6.96
N PHE A 227 7.28 -5.80 6.04
CA PHE A 227 7.92 -6.50 4.92
C PHE A 227 9.40 -6.71 5.22
N ASP A 228 9.79 -7.98 5.33
CA ASP A 228 11.11 -8.44 5.73
C ASP A 228 11.75 -9.24 4.59
N TYR A 229 12.16 -8.54 3.53
CA TYR A 229 12.65 -9.16 2.29
C TYR A 229 14.19 -9.17 2.29
N GLU A 230 14.78 -10.08 3.06
CA GLU A 230 16.24 -10.16 3.25
C GLU A 230 16.94 -11.12 2.26
N GLY A 231 16.18 -11.99 1.58
CA GLY A 231 16.72 -13.02 0.69
C GLY A 231 17.26 -12.51 -0.66
N PRO A 232 18.48 -12.87 -1.09
CA PRO A 232 19.01 -12.55 -2.43
C PRO A 232 18.42 -13.41 -3.57
N ARG A 233 17.59 -14.41 -3.22
CA ARG A 233 16.88 -15.27 -4.16
C ARG A 233 15.46 -15.43 -3.68
N PRO A 234 14.44 -15.24 -4.54
CA PRO A 234 14.49 -14.95 -5.96
C PRO A 234 14.87 -13.50 -6.20
N HIS A 235 15.13 -13.21 -7.46
CA HIS A 235 15.47 -11.89 -7.94
C HIS A 235 14.51 -10.83 -7.38
N ARG A 236 15.08 -9.70 -6.96
CA ARG A 236 14.43 -8.53 -6.38
C ARG A 236 13.52 -7.80 -7.39
N ILE A 237 12.50 -8.48 -7.90
CA ILE A 237 11.59 -8.03 -8.96
C ILE A 237 10.17 -8.53 -8.67
N ASN A 238 9.12 -7.75 -8.96
CA ASN A 238 7.72 -8.12 -8.68
C ASN A 238 7.48 -8.49 -7.21
N MET A 239 8.27 -7.92 -6.30
CA MET A 239 8.18 -8.17 -4.87
C MET A 239 7.43 -7.03 -4.19
N ASP A 240 6.16 -6.90 -4.53
CA ASP A 240 5.24 -5.95 -3.93
C ASP A 240 5.05 -6.26 -2.44
N GLY A 241 4.69 -5.24 -1.67
CA GLY A 241 4.20 -5.41 -0.31
C GLY A 241 2.76 -5.91 -0.31
N VAL A 242 1.82 -4.97 -0.43
CA VAL A 242 0.39 -5.26 -0.64
C VAL A 242 0.01 -4.95 -2.09
N HIS A 243 -0.49 -5.95 -2.81
CA HIS A 243 -0.97 -5.86 -4.18
C HIS A 243 -2.50 -6.00 -4.19
N LEU A 244 -3.23 -4.91 -4.39
CA LEU A 244 -4.70 -4.91 -4.50
C LEU A 244 -5.14 -4.96 -5.96
N ASP A 245 -5.84 -6.02 -6.32
CA ASP A 245 -6.54 -6.17 -7.58
C ASP A 245 -8.01 -5.70 -7.47
N GLY A 246 -8.48 -4.96 -8.47
CA GLY A 246 -9.87 -4.52 -8.58
C GLY A 246 -10.85 -5.70 -8.75
N PRO A 247 -12.13 -5.54 -8.36
CA PRO A 247 -12.73 -4.38 -7.69
C PRO A 247 -12.50 -4.37 -6.17
N CYS A 248 -12.30 -3.19 -5.58
CA CYS A 248 -12.17 -3.04 -4.12
C CYS A 248 -12.89 -1.79 -3.61
N LYS A 249 -13.59 -1.87 -2.46
CA LYS A 249 -14.21 -0.68 -1.87
C LYS A 249 -14.33 -0.64 -0.35
N PHE A 250 -14.39 0.58 0.19
CA PHE A 250 -14.51 0.85 1.62
C PHE A 250 -13.35 0.24 2.40
N GLY A 251 -12.14 0.63 2.01
CA GLY A 251 -10.89 0.06 2.49
C GLY A 251 -10.11 0.96 3.43
N VAL A 252 -9.39 0.35 4.34
CA VAL A 252 -8.39 1.01 5.18
C VAL A 252 -7.07 0.23 5.09
N VAL A 253 -5.99 0.93 4.75
CA VAL A 253 -4.63 0.40 4.79
C VAL A 253 -3.80 1.28 5.72
N ARG A 254 -3.14 0.70 6.73
CA ARG A 254 -2.37 1.49 7.71
C ARG A 254 -1.04 0.87 8.11
N ASN A 255 -0.07 1.72 8.42
CA ASN A 255 1.21 1.31 9.02
C ASN A 255 1.88 0.15 8.25
N LEU A 256 2.13 0.36 6.96
CA LEU A 256 2.96 -0.53 6.16
C LEU A 256 4.42 -0.12 6.33
N GLN A 257 5.30 -1.07 6.67
CA GLN A 257 6.70 -0.78 6.97
C GLN A 257 7.68 -1.80 6.40
N GLY A 258 8.88 -1.35 6.04
CA GLY A 258 9.99 -2.21 5.65
C GLY A 258 10.51 -1.95 4.24
N THR A 259 11.09 -2.98 3.65
CA THR A 259 11.68 -2.93 2.30
C THR A 259 10.96 -3.92 1.39
N THR A 260 10.54 -3.42 0.24
CA THR A 260 9.98 -4.16 -0.89
C THR A 260 10.85 -3.90 -2.11
N TYR A 261 10.98 -4.87 -3.02
CA TYR A 261 11.76 -4.68 -4.25
C TYR A 261 10.90 -4.33 -5.47
N ASP A 262 9.64 -4.01 -5.19
CA ASP A 262 8.68 -3.41 -6.09
C ASP A 262 7.78 -2.47 -5.28
N ASP A 263 6.54 -2.26 -5.69
CA ASP A 263 5.58 -1.37 -5.03
C ASP A 263 5.30 -1.80 -3.58
N LEU A 264 5.49 -0.90 -2.60
CA LEU A 264 5.12 -1.21 -1.21
C LEU A 264 3.59 -1.36 -1.05
N LEU A 265 2.84 -0.54 -1.77
CA LEU A 265 1.40 -0.67 -1.97
C LEU A 265 1.05 -0.48 -3.45
N ALA A 266 0.35 -1.42 -4.05
CA ALA A 266 -0.20 -1.29 -5.39
C ALA A 266 -1.73 -1.31 -5.36
N LEU A 267 -2.36 -0.29 -5.93
CA LEU A 267 -3.80 -0.18 -6.15
C LEU A 267 -4.07 -0.39 -7.64
N ASN A 268 -4.29 -1.65 -8.03
CA ASN A 268 -4.38 -2.08 -9.41
C ASN A 268 -5.82 -2.39 -9.82
N ALA A 269 -6.49 -1.41 -10.41
CA ALA A 269 -7.87 -1.61 -10.86
C ALA A 269 -7.97 -2.57 -12.05
N ASP A 270 -6.91 -2.69 -12.87
CA ASP A 270 -6.87 -3.55 -14.06
C ASP A 270 -5.52 -4.27 -14.18
N ASP A 271 -5.28 -5.28 -13.35
CA ASP A 271 -4.09 -6.14 -13.46
C ASP A 271 -4.49 -7.61 -13.49
N MET A 272 -4.41 -8.34 -12.37
CA MET A 272 -4.79 -9.75 -12.32
C MET A 272 -6.31 -9.94 -12.20
N ALA A 273 -7.01 -8.93 -11.71
CA ALA A 273 -8.45 -8.78 -11.87
C ALA A 273 -8.78 -7.34 -12.28
N SER A 274 -9.99 -7.15 -12.82
CA SER A 274 -10.44 -5.88 -13.37
C SER A 274 -11.69 -5.40 -12.66
N GLY A 275 -11.66 -4.16 -12.19
CA GLY A 275 -12.80 -3.49 -11.60
C GLY A 275 -12.42 -2.27 -10.77
N PRO A 276 -13.39 -1.41 -10.44
CA PRO A 276 -13.11 -0.14 -9.76
C PRO A 276 -12.50 -0.33 -8.37
N ILE A 277 -11.56 0.55 -8.01
CA ILE A 277 -11.03 0.69 -6.64
C ILE A 277 -11.51 2.03 -6.09
N GLU A 278 -12.40 1.99 -5.10
CA GLU A 278 -13.11 3.18 -4.63
C GLU A 278 -13.15 3.31 -3.11
N SER A 279 -13.04 4.53 -2.60
CA SER A 279 -13.19 4.82 -1.17
C SER A 279 -12.20 4.05 -0.29
N VAL A 280 -10.90 4.25 -0.54
CA VAL A 280 -9.80 3.63 0.20
C VAL A 280 -8.96 4.71 0.89
N ALA A 281 -8.77 4.56 2.19
CA ALA A 281 -7.88 5.41 2.98
C ALA A 281 -6.59 4.65 3.29
N VAL A 282 -5.46 5.26 2.94
CA VAL A 282 -4.10 4.80 3.25
C VAL A 282 -3.49 5.79 4.24
N ASP A 283 -3.01 5.30 5.37
CA ASP A 283 -2.43 6.13 6.43
C ASP A 283 -1.22 5.43 7.08
N GLY A 284 -0.01 5.94 6.79
CA GLY A 284 1.23 5.39 7.32
C GLY A 284 1.92 4.44 6.34
N ILE A 285 2.90 4.96 5.61
CA ILE A 285 3.88 4.19 4.84
C ILE A 285 5.27 4.57 5.33
N PHE A 286 6.05 3.56 5.73
CA PHE A 286 7.39 3.71 6.29
C PHE A 286 8.36 2.82 5.50
N ALA A 287 8.93 3.38 4.44
CA ALA A 287 9.74 2.64 3.48
C ALA A 287 11.24 2.84 3.71
N ASN A 288 12.01 1.79 3.41
CA ASN A 288 13.46 1.89 3.29
C ASN A 288 13.90 1.32 1.94
N ASP A 289 14.28 2.22 1.03
CA ASP A 289 14.74 1.92 -0.31
C ASP A 289 13.79 0.99 -1.08
N CYS A 290 12.50 1.33 -1.14
CA CYS A 290 11.50 0.64 -1.96
C CYS A 290 11.47 1.17 -3.41
N LEU A 291 10.88 0.42 -4.35
CA LEU A 291 10.68 0.92 -5.73
C LEU A 291 9.75 2.13 -5.70
N ARG A 292 8.58 1.95 -5.05
CA ARG A 292 7.52 2.96 -4.90
C ARG A 292 6.87 2.87 -3.53
N ALA A 293 6.27 3.97 -3.10
CA ALA A 293 5.38 4.01 -1.94
C ALA A 293 4.01 3.47 -2.35
N VAL A 294 3.40 4.09 -3.36
CA VAL A 294 2.09 3.72 -3.88
C VAL A 294 2.07 3.77 -5.40
N ARG A 295 1.67 2.66 -6.03
CA ARG A 295 1.24 2.65 -7.43
C ARG A 295 -0.29 2.72 -7.50
N LEU A 296 -0.78 3.57 -8.40
CA LEU A 296 -2.18 3.61 -8.82
C LEU A 296 -2.23 3.23 -10.30
N LEU A 297 -2.96 2.17 -10.60
CA LEU A 297 -3.06 1.61 -11.94
C LEU A 297 -4.51 1.55 -12.38
N SER A 298 -4.79 2.14 -13.53
CA SER A 298 -6.06 2.06 -14.23
C SER A 298 -5.80 1.97 -15.73
N ALA A 299 -6.21 0.87 -16.35
CA ALA A 299 -6.24 0.76 -17.80
C ALA A 299 -7.56 1.32 -18.36
N GLU A 300 -8.65 1.13 -17.61
CA GLU A 300 -9.98 1.65 -17.89
C GLU A 300 -10.89 1.74 -16.64
N SER A 301 -10.67 0.90 -15.63
CA SER A 301 -11.50 0.84 -14.44
C SER A 301 -11.18 2.00 -13.51
N ARG A 302 -12.23 2.58 -12.94
CA ARG A 302 -12.10 3.79 -12.13
C ARG A 302 -11.32 3.55 -10.84
N VAL A 303 -10.33 4.40 -10.58
CA VAL A 303 -9.66 4.51 -9.27
C VAL A 303 -10.04 5.86 -8.66
N SER A 304 -10.89 5.87 -7.63
CA SER A 304 -11.48 7.13 -7.12
C SER A 304 -11.65 7.14 -5.60
N ASP A 305 -11.74 8.35 -5.05
CA ASP A 305 -11.98 8.59 -3.63
C ASP A 305 -10.89 7.95 -2.76
N ILE A 306 -9.65 8.11 -3.19
CA ILE A 306 -8.46 7.59 -2.52
C ILE A 306 -7.80 8.72 -1.74
N THR A 307 -7.49 8.46 -0.46
CA THR A 307 -6.66 9.34 0.35
C THR A 307 -5.40 8.58 0.76
N ILE A 308 -4.24 9.14 0.49
CA ILE A 308 -2.94 8.62 0.93
C ILE A 308 -2.32 9.65 1.85
N ALA A 309 -2.05 9.29 3.09
CA ALA A 309 -1.50 10.18 4.10
C ALA A 309 -0.30 9.56 4.80
N ASN A 310 0.59 10.43 5.29
CA ASN A 310 1.68 10.09 6.21
C ASN A 310 2.66 9.08 5.57
N VAL A 311 3.39 9.55 4.55
CA VAL A 311 4.35 8.75 3.78
C VAL A 311 5.77 9.23 4.09
N PHE A 312 6.60 8.32 4.60
CA PHE A 312 7.98 8.59 5.02
C PHE A 312 8.91 7.54 4.43
N GLY A 313 10.08 7.95 3.95
CA GLY A 313 11.14 7.01 3.59
C GLY A 313 11.90 7.36 2.33
N THR A 314 12.70 6.40 1.88
CA THR A 314 13.51 6.51 0.67
C THR A 314 13.00 5.57 -0.41
N PHE A 315 13.08 6.03 -1.66
CA PHE A 315 12.61 5.26 -2.82
C PHE A 315 13.59 5.38 -3.97
N TYR A 316 13.94 4.26 -4.60
CA TYR A 316 14.97 4.28 -5.64
C TYR A 316 14.44 4.69 -7.01
N SER A 317 13.15 4.44 -7.31
CA SER A 317 12.48 4.89 -8.54
C SER A 317 11.56 6.08 -8.25
N ASN A 318 10.24 5.88 -8.27
CA ASN A 318 9.20 6.90 -8.18
C ASN A 318 8.23 6.55 -7.05
N PRO A 319 8.28 7.20 -5.87
CA PRO A 319 7.37 6.97 -4.76
C PRO A 319 5.89 6.90 -5.15
N PHE A 320 5.44 7.74 -6.08
CA PHE A 320 4.05 7.72 -6.55
C PHE A 320 3.99 7.57 -8.06
N GLU A 321 3.22 6.60 -8.53
CA GLU A 321 3.01 6.37 -9.95
C GLU A 321 1.54 6.20 -10.29
N PHE A 322 1.10 6.93 -11.31
CA PHE A 322 -0.19 6.74 -11.99
C PHE A 322 0.09 6.12 -13.36
N SER A 323 -0.49 4.96 -13.64
CA SER A 323 -0.16 4.17 -14.84
C SER A 323 -1.36 3.48 -15.47
N GLN A 324 -1.29 3.28 -16.79
CA GLN A 324 -2.21 2.43 -17.55
C GLN A 324 -1.74 0.96 -17.64
N TYR A 325 -0.48 0.69 -17.29
CA TYR A 325 0.20 -0.62 -17.31
C TYR A 325 0.36 -1.31 -18.67
N TYR A 326 -0.72 -1.57 -19.40
CA TYR A 326 -0.68 -2.24 -20.70
C TYR A 326 -1.32 -1.42 -21.83
N ALA A 327 -0.94 -1.73 -23.06
CA ALA A 327 -1.47 -1.04 -24.23
C ALA A 327 -2.96 -1.37 -24.44
N THR A 328 -3.81 -0.37 -24.28
CA THR A 328 -5.24 -0.42 -24.59
C THR A 328 -5.64 0.86 -25.36
N PRO A 329 -6.69 0.83 -26.21
CA PRO A 329 -7.25 2.04 -26.80
C PRO A 329 -7.97 2.92 -25.77
N LYS A 330 -8.33 2.37 -24.61
CA LYS A 330 -8.94 3.12 -23.50
C LYS A 330 -7.90 4.00 -22.81
N ARG A 331 -8.36 4.87 -21.92
CA ARG A 331 -7.52 5.71 -21.08
C ARG A 331 -7.75 5.31 -19.63
N GLY A 332 -6.71 5.37 -18.81
CA GLY A 332 -6.87 5.18 -17.38
C GLY A 332 -7.77 6.25 -16.77
N ASP A 333 -8.70 5.86 -15.91
CA ASP A 333 -9.68 6.74 -15.27
C ASP A 333 -9.38 6.89 -13.78
N PHE A 334 -8.84 8.05 -13.41
CA PHE A 334 -8.61 8.43 -12.03
C PHE A 334 -9.61 9.50 -11.60
N GLY A 335 -10.34 9.21 -10.52
CA GLY A 335 -11.29 10.13 -9.91
C GLY A 335 -10.63 11.13 -8.97
N ARG A 336 -11.20 11.24 -7.75
CA ARG A 336 -10.66 12.12 -6.70
C ARG A 336 -9.55 11.43 -5.93
N ILE A 337 -8.33 11.94 -6.02
CA ILE A 337 -7.16 11.43 -5.31
C ILE A 337 -6.55 12.56 -4.47
N VAL A 338 -6.28 12.27 -3.19
CA VAL A 338 -5.62 13.21 -2.27
C VAL A 338 -4.39 12.52 -1.68
N ILE A 339 -3.23 13.14 -1.83
CA ILE A 339 -1.97 12.67 -1.24
C ILE A 339 -1.45 13.77 -0.31
N ARG A 340 -1.18 13.44 0.95
CA ARG A 340 -0.77 14.45 1.93
C ARG A 340 0.24 13.97 2.97
N ASN A 341 0.96 14.92 3.57
CA ASN A 341 1.98 14.64 4.58
C ASN A 341 3.05 13.67 4.05
N VAL A 342 3.80 14.13 3.04
CA VAL A 342 4.78 13.31 2.31
C VAL A 342 6.18 13.83 2.60
N PHE A 343 7.03 12.96 3.13
CA PHE A 343 8.42 13.26 3.50
C PHE A 343 9.33 12.19 2.92
N VAL A 344 9.69 12.37 1.65
CA VAL A 344 10.40 11.33 0.88
C VAL A 344 11.61 11.90 0.15
N SER A 345 12.62 11.06 -0.04
CA SER A 345 13.83 11.36 -0.81
C SER A 345 14.23 10.18 -1.70
N CYS A 346 15.17 10.41 -2.60
CA CYS A 346 15.77 9.31 -3.35
C CYS A 346 16.48 8.31 -2.42
N GLY A 347 16.28 7.02 -2.68
CA GLY A 347 16.97 5.86 -2.10
C GLY A 347 17.70 5.07 -3.18
N SER A 348 18.38 3.96 -2.87
CA SER A 348 19.16 3.19 -3.86
C SER A 348 18.76 1.73 -3.95
N HIS A 349 18.77 1.17 -5.16
CA HIS A 349 18.56 -0.26 -5.35
C HIS A 349 19.91 -1.00 -5.26
N PRO A 350 20.02 -2.07 -4.45
CA PRO A 350 21.31 -2.73 -4.21
C PRO A 350 21.91 -3.39 -5.46
N GLU A 351 21.11 -3.71 -6.48
CA GLU A 351 21.55 -4.52 -7.64
C GLU A 351 21.17 -3.93 -9.01
N LYS A 352 20.34 -2.87 -9.06
CA LYS A 352 19.70 -2.39 -10.31
C LYS A 352 19.75 -0.87 -10.41
N PRO A 353 20.94 -0.27 -10.56
CA PRO A 353 21.08 1.19 -10.66
C PRO A 353 20.31 1.77 -11.86
N ALA A 354 20.05 0.98 -12.90
CA ALA A 354 19.25 1.38 -14.07
C ALA A 354 17.77 1.66 -13.75
N TRP A 355 17.28 1.23 -12.59
CA TRP A 355 15.90 1.50 -12.13
C TRP A 355 15.82 2.77 -11.30
N GLU A 356 16.96 3.41 -11.04
CA GLU A 356 17.03 4.61 -10.25
C GLU A 356 16.75 5.88 -11.07
N GLY A 357 16.53 6.98 -10.37
CA GLY A 357 16.58 8.31 -10.99
C GLY A 357 15.29 8.71 -11.71
N ARG A 358 14.13 8.19 -11.29
CA ARG A 358 12.82 8.66 -11.76
C ARG A 358 12.33 9.87 -10.96
N PRO A 359 11.43 10.70 -11.53
CA PRO A 359 10.71 11.74 -10.79
C PRO A 359 9.92 11.17 -9.61
N LEU A 360 9.64 11.98 -8.59
CA LEU A 360 9.01 11.45 -7.37
C LEU A 360 7.52 11.09 -7.55
N PHE A 361 6.80 11.98 -8.21
CA PHE A 361 5.41 11.78 -8.64
C PHE A 361 5.38 11.67 -10.16
N VAL A 362 4.92 10.54 -10.66
CA VAL A 362 4.86 10.27 -12.10
C VAL A 362 3.43 10.00 -12.52
N MET A 363 2.95 10.79 -13.47
CA MET A 363 1.72 10.53 -14.23
C MET A 363 2.12 10.09 -15.63
N ASN A 364 2.01 8.80 -15.90
CA ASN A 364 2.34 8.22 -17.21
C ASN A 364 1.25 8.54 -18.25
N ASP A 365 1.63 8.46 -19.53
CA ASP A 365 0.73 8.76 -20.64
C ASP A 365 -0.56 7.92 -20.66
N LYS A 366 -1.58 8.46 -21.33
CA LYS A 366 -2.89 7.85 -21.60
C LYS A 366 -3.78 7.68 -20.37
N ILE A 367 -3.75 8.67 -19.48
CA ILE A 367 -4.61 8.70 -18.29
C ILE A 367 -5.32 10.03 -18.17
N ASP A 368 -6.52 9.98 -17.58
CA ASP A 368 -7.33 11.13 -17.23
C ASP A 368 -7.49 11.17 -15.70
N ILE A 369 -7.33 12.37 -15.13
CA ILE A 369 -7.42 12.59 -13.68
C ILE A 369 -8.45 13.69 -13.40
N GLU A 370 -9.52 13.33 -12.69
CA GLU A 370 -10.61 14.24 -12.36
C GLU A 370 -10.19 15.31 -11.33
N TYR A 371 -9.49 14.89 -10.27
CA TYR A 371 -8.99 15.78 -9.23
C TYR A 371 -7.81 15.13 -8.51
N LEU A 372 -6.68 15.83 -8.50
CA LEU A 372 -5.50 15.47 -7.72
C LEU A 372 -5.11 16.61 -6.78
N ALA A 373 -5.00 16.32 -5.50
CA ALA A 373 -4.41 17.22 -4.53
C ALA A 373 -3.15 16.60 -3.91
N ILE A 374 -2.07 17.38 -3.93
CA ILE A 374 -0.83 17.08 -3.22
C ILE A 374 -0.62 18.17 -2.18
N ASP A 375 -0.69 17.81 -0.91
CA ASP A 375 -0.63 18.75 0.21
C ASP A 375 0.46 18.37 1.22
N ASN A 376 1.19 19.34 1.75
CA ASN A 376 2.18 19.10 2.79
C ASN A 376 3.27 18.09 2.35
N PHE A 377 3.90 18.38 1.19
CA PHE A 377 4.98 17.57 0.62
C PHE A 377 6.33 18.26 0.84
N HIS A 378 7.25 17.59 1.52
CA HIS A 378 8.56 18.13 1.84
C HIS A 378 9.66 17.21 1.32
N ARG A 379 10.51 17.75 0.46
CA ARG A 379 11.67 17.05 -0.10
C ARG A 379 12.96 17.73 0.36
N ASP A 380 13.80 16.99 1.06
CA ASP A 380 15.18 17.36 1.35
C ASP A 380 16.09 16.37 0.62
N GLU A 381 16.64 16.79 -0.51
CA GLU A 381 17.28 15.89 -1.47
C GLU A 381 18.79 16.10 -1.48
N ALA A 382 19.53 15.03 -1.19
CA ALA A 382 20.98 15.03 -1.19
C ALA A 382 21.57 13.97 -2.13
N LEU A 383 20.78 13.00 -2.59
CA LEU A 383 21.27 11.86 -3.34
C LEU A 383 21.21 12.11 -4.85
N ARG A 384 20.05 12.52 -5.38
CA ARG A 384 19.85 12.60 -6.83
C ARG A 384 18.98 13.78 -7.26
N ALA A 385 19.45 14.50 -8.27
CA ALA A 385 18.71 15.58 -8.89
C ALA A 385 17.72 15.05 -9.94
N VAL A 386 16.49 14.79 -9.51
CA VAL A 386 15.39 14.32 -10.38
C VAL A 386 14.14 15.14 -10.15
N PRO A 387 13.24 15.29 -11.14
CA PRO A 387 12.06 16.13 -10.98
C PRO A 387 11.18 15.72 -9.79
N CYS A 388 10.48 16.68 -9.17
CA CYS A 388 9.49 16.31 -8.14
C CYS A 388 8.24 15.73 -8.79
N PHE A 389 7.71 16.40 -9.82
CA PHE A 389 6.53 15.97 -10.57
C PHE A 389 6.86 15.78 -12.04
N ARG A 390 6.35 14.71 -12.65
CA ARG A 390 6.34 14.49 -14.09
C ARG A 390 4.93 14.20 -14.56
N ILE A 391 4.44 15.02 -15.49
CA ILE A 391 3.15 14.85 -16.16
C ILE A 391 3.42 14.53 -17.63
N GLY A 392 3.03 13.32 -18.05
CA GLY A 392 3.18 12.83 -19.41
C GLY A 392 2.39 13.64 -20.45
N LYS A 393 2.79 13.51 -21.71
CA LYS A 393 2.21 14.23 -22.85
C LYS A 393 0.74 13.88 -23.10
N SER A 394 0.35 12.65 -22.83
CA SER A 394 -1.04 12.18 -23.01
C SER A 394 -1.77 12.08 -21.67
N VAL A 395 -1.43 12.94 -20.72
CA VAL A 395 -2.14 13.09 -19.44
C VAL A 395 -3.10 14.28 -19.53
N HIS A 396 -4.34 14.09 -19.08
CA HIS A 396 -5.28 15.18 -18.84
C HIS A 396 -5.63 15.23 -17.35
N ILE A 397 -5.50 16.41 -16.74
CA ILE A 397 -5.88 16.63 -15.34
C ILE A 397 -6.89 17.77 -15.30
N ARG A 398 -8.12 17.48 -14.89
CA ARG A 398 -9.17 18.50 -14.80
C ARG A 398 -8.89 19.49 -13.66
N ALA A 399 -8.35 19.03 -12.53
CA ALA A 399 -7.96 19.92 -11.44
C ALA A 399 -6.76 19.35 -10.67
N LEU A 400 -5.67 20.13 -10.64
CA LEU A 400 -4.48 19.85 -9.84
C LEU A 400 -4.35 20.92 -8.75
N ALA A 401 -4.23 20.50 -7.50
CA ALA A 401 -3.92 21.36 -6.36
C ALA A 401 -2.58 20.95 -5.75
N LEU A 402 -1.66 21.91 -5.65
CA LEU A 402 -0.36 21.78 -5.01
C LEU A 402 -0.30 22.79 -3.86
N SER A 403 -0.19 22.31 -2.62
CA SER A 403 -0.17 23.18 -1.45
C SER A 403 0.82 22.76 -0.38
N ASN A 404 1.41 23.74 0.30
CA ASN A 404 2.32 23.53 1.43
C ASN A 404 3.50 22.63 1.05
N ILE A 405 4.27 23.03 0.02
CA ILE A 405 5.35 22.19 -0.53
C ILE A 405 6.68 22.88 -0.33
N SER A 406 7.71 22.15 0.10
CA SER A 406 9.08 22.67 0.15
C SER A 406 10.09 21.76 -0.56
N LEU A 407 11.02 22.36 -1.30
CA LEU A 407 12.15 21.68 -1.93
C LEU A 407 13.47 22.25 -1.41
N ARG A 408 14.19 21.45 -0.62
CA ARG A 408 15.59 21.73 -0.25
C ARG A 408 16.53 20.88 -1.10
N ASN A 409 17.22 21.51 -2.03
CA ASN A 409 18.18 20.85 -2.91
C ASN A 409 19.60 20.94 -2.35
N ARG A 410 20.22 19.79 -2.09
CA ARG A 410 21.62 19.65 -1.63
C ARG A 410 22.47 18.80 -2.58
N THR A 411 21.94 18.47 -3.76
CA THR A 411 22.59 17.58 -4.73
C THR A 411 23.73 18.24 -5.51
N GLY A 412 23.82 19.58 -5.46
CA GLY A 412 24.75 20.37 -6.28
C GLY A 412 24.32 20.53 -7.75
N ASN A 413 23.23 19.88 -8.18
CA ASN A 413 22.68 20.01 -9.53
C ASN A 413 21.24 20.58 -9.47
N PRO A 414 20.78 21.33 -10.48
CA PRO A 414 19.41 21.86 -10.48
C PRO A 414 18.36 20.74 -10.43
N ILE A 415 17.27 20.99 -9.71
CA ILE A 415 16.11 20.08 -9.67
C ILE A 415 14.91 20.77 -10.32
N THR A 416 14.32 20.16 -11.34
CA THR A 416 13.03 20.61 -11.85
C THR A 416 11.94 20.32 -10.81
N PHE A 417 11.14 21.31 -10.45
CA PHE A 417 10.01 21.07 -9.55
C PHE A 417 8.86 20.36 -10.30
N LEU A 418 8.38 20.95 -11.40
CA LEU A 418 7.29 20.42 -12.20
C LEU A 418 7.69 20.28 -13.68
N ASP A 419 7.79 19.05 -14.15
CA ASP A 419 8.04 18.72 -15.54
C ASP A 419 6.72 18.31 -16.22
N HIS A 420 6.17 19.17 -17.07
CA HIS A 420 4.77 19.08 -17.55
C HIS A 420 4.67 19.09 -19.07
N GLU A 421 4.17 18.01 -19.66
CA GLU A 421 3.91 17.88 -21.11
C GLU A 421 2.41 17.72 -21.44
N GLY A 422 1.56 17.54 -20.43
CA GLY A 422 0.15 17.20 -20.60
C GLY A 422 -0.76 18.41 -20.69
N VAL A 423 -2.03 18.20 -20.33
CA VAL A 423 -3.04 19.26 -20.22
C VAL A 423 -3.57 19.31 -18.80
N ILE A 424 -3.54 20.49 -18.18
CA ILE A 424 -4.18 20.75 -16.89
C ILE A 424 -5.25 21.83 -17.09
N ASP A 425 -6.52 21.54 -16.84
CA ASP A 425 -7.57 22.56 -17.02
C ASP A 425 -7.47 23.65 -15.95
N ARG A 426 -7.21 23.25 -14.70
CA ARG A 426 -7.03 24.16 -13.56
C ARG A 426 -5.91 23.70 -12.63
N LEU A 427 -4.90 24.55 -12.48
CA LEU A 427 -3.81 24.39 -11.51
C LEU A 427 -3.96 25.42 -10.39
N VAL A 428 -4.02 24.96 -9.15
CA VAL A 428 -3.90 25.78 -7.94
C VAL A 428 -2.57 25.49 -7.27
N ALA A 429 -1.75 26.51 -7.02
CA ALA A 429 -0.42 26.38 -6.44
C ALA A 429 -0.20 27.42 -5.34
N ASN A 430 -0.24 26.99 -4.08
CA ASN A 430 -0.17 27.89 -2.93
C ASN A 430 0.87 27.42 -1.90
N ASN A 431 1.49 28.37 -1.21
CA ASN A 431 2.48 28.11 -0.17
C ASN A 431 3.59 27.12 -0.61
N LEU A 432 4.26 27.47 -1.72
CA LEU A 432 5.37 26.71 -2.29
C LEU A 432 6.71 27.37 -1.91
N ASP A 433 7.52 26.68 -1.13
CA ASP A 433 8.92 27.03 -0.85
C ASP A 433 9.85 26.28 -1.82
N VAL A 434 9.90 26.78 -3.05
CA VAL A 434 10.69 26.22 -4.15
C VAL A 434 11.53 27.34 -4.76
N THR A 435 12.84 27.30 -4.50
CA THR A 435 13.79 28.36 -4.90
C THR A 435 14.60 28.02 -6.15
N GLU A 436 14.28 26.91 -6.83
CA GLU A 436 14.97 26.49 -8.05
C GLU A 436 14.80 27.55 -9.16
N PRO A 437 15.87 27.95 -9.88
CA PRO A 437 15.80 29.04 -10.88
C PRO A 437 14.85 28.76 -12.04
N LYS A 438 14.66 27.48 -12.37
CA LYS A 438 13.75 26.99 -13.42
C LYS A 438 12.87 25.89 -12.82
N PRO A 439 11.84 26.26 -12.04
CA PRO A 439 11.05 25.28 -11.32
C PRO A 439 10.12 24.50 -12.27
N ALA A 440 9.83 25.01 -13.46
CA ALA A 440 9.01 24.31 -14.45
C ALA A 440 9.76 24.02 -15.76
N SER A 441 9.43 22.90 -16.39
CA SER A 441 9.84 22.52 -17.74
C SER A 441 8.71 21.82 -18.51
N GLY A 442 8.94 21.57 -19.80
CA GLY A 442 8.00 20.89 -20.70
C GLY A 442 7.14 21.86 -21.51
N ALA A 443 6.34 21.31 -22.43
CA ALA A 443 5.50 22.06 -23.36
C ALA A 443 3.99 21.85 -23.10
N GLY A 444 3.62 21.36 -21.92
CA GLY A 444 2.23 21.15 -21.53
C GLY A 444 1.46 22.46 -21.33
N THR A 445 0.14 22.37 -21.34
CA THR A 445 -0.75 23.54 -21.19
C THR A 445 -1.43 23.56 -19.83
N VAL A 446 -1.67 24.78 -19.34
CA VAL A 446 -2.48 25.04 -18.14
C VAL A 446 -3.57 26.03 -18.51
N GLY A 447 -4.84 25.64 -18.38
CA GLY A 447 -5.98 26.49 -18.76
C GLY A 447 -6.18 27.66 -17.80
N ALA A 448 -6.26 27.38 -16.50
CA ALA A 448 -6.35 28.39 -15.44
C ALA A 448 -5.29 28.12 -14.37
N PHE A 449 -4.41 29.10 -14.14
CA PHE A 449 -3.39 29.05 -13.10
C PHE A 449 -3.71 30.03 -11.97
N ILE A 450 -3.91 29.51 -10.76
CA ILE A 450 -4.24 30.27 -9.56
C ILE A 450 -3.11 30.06 -8.56
N THR A 451 -2.47 31.14 -8.13
CA THR A 451 -1.35 31.09 -7.19
C THR A 451 -1.34 32.30 -6.26
N ASP A 452 -0.77 32.11 -5.07
CA ASP A 452 -0.47 33.17 -4.10
C ASP A 452 0.88 33.86 -4.35
N GLY A 453 1.63 33.45 -5.38
CA GLY A 453 2.93 34.02 -5.74
C GLY A 453 4.10 33.51 -4.90
N SER A 454 3.90 32.47 -4.07
CA SER A 454 4.96 31.86 -3.23
C SER A 454 6.12 31.26 -4.03
N CYS A 455 5.88 30.79 -5.26
CA CYS A 455 6.94 30.38 -6.21
C CYS A 455 6.90 31.24 -7.49
N PRO A 456 7.55 32.42 -7.52
CA PRO A 456 7.49 33.34 -8.65
C PRO A 456 8.04 32.78 -9.97
N GLY A 457 8.88 31.74 -9.92
CA GLY A 457 9.45 31.08 -11.09
C GLY A 457 8.49 30.11 -11.78
N LEU A 458 7.41 29.69 -11.12
CA LEU A 458 6.41 28.77 -11.66
C LEU A 458 5.44 29.54 -12.57
N LYS A 459 5.54 29.35 -13.89
CA LYS A 459 4.78 30.09 -14.92
C LYS A 459 4.38 29.15 -16.06
N PHE A 460 3.25 29.43 -16.69
CA PHE A 460 2.65 28.64 -17.78
C PHE A 460 2.08 29.53 -18.88
#